data_AF-A0AAV6DKE2-F1
#
_entry.id   AF-A0AAV6DKE2-F1
#
_cell.length_a   1.000
_cell.length_b   1.000
_cell.length_c   1.000
_cell.angle_alpha   90.00
_cell.angle_beta   90.00
_cell.angle_gamma   90.00
#
_symmetry.space_group_name_H-M   'P 1'
#
loop_
_entity.id
_entity.type
_entity.pdbx_description
1 polymer ?
#
loop_
_entity_poly.entity_id
_entity_poly.type
_entity_poly.pdbx_seq_one_letter_code
_entity_poly.pdbx_strand_id
1 'polypeptide(L)'
;MLLGFDFAFGYPVEAGLPAGRALCARLAAMVQDEPDGTNNRFEVAGVLNREIRKTFGTTCAGPFWGHPPGRVYPDLAPTRPRPFPAGLPDGRLAERRYGARGIQSPWKLFTVGAVGSQTLLGLPAVHRLLVDPALAARTRLWPFETEWDRAIAEDTIVIAEMWPSLIDCRSQPFTVKDACQVAAVRDWALDRPDALARGLARPAGLSDAEERVVREVEGWIVENV
;
A
#
# COMPACT_ATOMS: atom_id res chain seq x y z
N MET A 1 1.29 6.44 19.13
CA MET A 1 2.07 5.25 18.67
C MET A 1 1.95 5.15 17.15
N LEU A 2 3.00 4.71 16.44
CA LEU A 2 3.00 4.51 14.99
C LEU A 2 3.25 3.04 14.63
N LEU A 3 2.46 2.50 13.71
CA LEU A 3 2.67 1.21 13.04
C LEU A 3 2.89 1.48 11.55
N GLY A 4 4.14 1.33 11.10
CA GLY A 4 4.54 1.56 9.72
C GLY A 4 4.59 0.27 8.91
N PHE A 5 4.04 0.29 7.70
CA PHE A 5 3.99 -0.86 6.80
C PHE A 5 4.58 -0.56 5.42
N ASP A 6 5.40 -1.47 4.88
CA ASP A 6 6.01 -1.36 3.55
C ASP A 6 5.15 -2.02 2.47
N PHE A 7 3.94 -1.49 2.27
CA PHE A 7 3.06 -1.82 1.17
C PHE A 7 2.02 -0.72 0.95
N ALA A 8 1.46 -0.65 -0.26
CA ALA A 8 0.48 0.35 -0.63
C ALA A 8 -0.83 0.21 0.15
N PHE A 9 -1.39 1.32 0.62
CA PHE A 9 -2.68 1.35 1.33
C PHE A 9 -3.91 1.57 0.45
N GLY A 10 -3.70 1.74 -0.84
CA GLY A 10 -4.76 1.93 -1.82
C GLY A 10 -4.30 1.65 -3.22
N TYR A 11 -5.17 2.01 -4.16
CA TYR A 11 -4.94 1.89 -5.59
C TYR A 11 -5.34 3.21 -6.26
N PRO A 12 -4.84 3.49 -7.48
CA PRO A 12 -5.30 4.62 -8.28
C PRO A 12 -6.81 4.79 -8.24
N VAL A 13 -7.29 6.02 -8.08
CA VAL A 13 -8.74 6.31 -7.99
C VAL A 13 -9.50 5.81 -9.22
N GLU A 14 -8.85 5.81 -10.37
CA GLU A 14 -9.36 5.27 -11.62
C GLU A 14 -9.59 3.77 -11.56
N ALA A 15 -9.14 3.02 -10.55
CA ALA A 15 -9.47 1.60 -10.44
C ALA A 15 -10.92 1.34 -9.98
N GLY A 16 -11.57 2.34 -9.36
CA GLY A 16 -12.92 2.18 -8.80
C GLY A 16 -13.03 1.16 -7.67
N LEU A 17 -11.90 0.79 -7.05
CA LEU A 17 -11.87 -0.06 -5.86
C LEU A 17 -12.27 0.74 -4.62
N PRO A 18 -12.80 0.10 -3.56
CA PRO A 18 -12.98 0.76 -2.27
C PRO A 18 -11.66 1.30 -1.72
N ALA A 19 -11.75 2.21 -0.75
CA ALA A 19 -10.61 2.83 -0.11
C ALA A 19 -10.60 2.59 1.41
N GLY A 20 -9.46 2.88 2.05
CA GLY A 20 -9.30 2.85 3.50
C GLY A 20 -9.82 1.57 4.16
N ARG A 21 -10.65 1.71 5.21
CA ARG A 21 -11.22 0.57 5.93
C ARG A 21 -12.04 -0.36 5.04
N ALA A 22 -12.77 0.17 4.06
CA ALA A 22 -13.61 -0.63 3.18
C ALA A 22 -12.74 -1.53 2.27
N LEU A 23 -11.59 -1.03 1.81
CA LEU A 23 -10.61 -1.84 1.09
C LEU A 23 -10.02 -2.94 1.98
N CYS A 24 -9.61 -2.57 3.19
CA CYS A 24 -9.05 -3.51 4.16
C CYS A 24 -10.03 -4.65 4.47
N ALA A 25 -11.28 -4.31 4.77
CA ALA A 25 -12.35 -5.26 5.06
C ALA A 25 -12.66 -6.16 3.86
N ARG A 26 -12.70 -5.56 2.65
CA ARG A 26 -12.95 -6.32 1.42
C ARG A 26 -11.86 -7.35 1.16
N LEU A 27 -10.59 -6.96 1.26
CA LEU A 27 -9.49 -7.89 1.07
C LEU A 27 -9.48 -8.97 2.16
N ALA A 28 -9.76 -8.61 3.42
CA ALA A 28 -9.88 -9.57 4.51
C ALA A 28 -10.97 -10.63 4.26
N ALA A 29 -12.06 -10.28 3.57
CA ALA A 29 -13.13 -11.21 3.21
C ALA A 29 -12.79 -12.10 2.00
N MET A 30 -11.84 -11.69 1.15
CA MET A 30 -11.47 -12.41 -0.08
C MET A 30 -10.22 -13.29 0.11
N VAL A 31 -9.28 -12.85 0.93
CA VAL A 31 -7.97 -13.48 1.10
C VAL A 31 -8.03 -14.62 2.11
N GLN A 32 -7.46 -15.75 1.71
CA GLN A 32 -7.11 -16.88 2.56
C GLN A 32 -5.60 -16.87 2.72
N ASP A 33 -5.11 -16.88 3.95
CA ASP A 33 -3.68 -16.82 4.30
C ASP A 33 -3.42 -17.76 5.47
N GLU A 34 -2.80 -18.90 5.16
CA GLU A 34 -2.57 -19.99 6.09
C GLU A 34 -1.22 -19.82 6.83
N PRO A 35 -1.07 -20.40 8.03
CA PRO A 35 0.17 -20.30 8.80
C PRO A 35 1.43 -20.82 8.10
N ASP A 36 1.28 -21.67 7.07
CA ASP A 36 2.38 -22.20 6.27
C ASP A 36 2.78 -21.28 5.09
N GLY A 37 2.13 -20.11 4.96
CA GLY A 37 2.35 -19.14 3.89
C GLY A 37 1.56 -19.42 2.61
N THR A 38 0.77 -20.50 2.57
CA THR A 38 -0.18 -20.76 1.48
C THR A 38 -1.27 -19.69 1.48
N ASN A 39 -1.51 -19.07 0.32
CA ASN A 39 -2.56 -18.07 0.17
C ASN A 39 -3.11 -18.02 -1.25
N ASN A 40 -4.26 -17.36 -1.39
CA ASN A 40 -5.00 -17.23 -2.66
C ASN A 40 -4.82 -15.85 -3.34
N ARG A 41 -3.73 -15.12 -3.04
CA ARG A 41 -3.56 -13.71 -3.48
C ARG A 41 -3.64 -13.52 -5.00
N PHE A 42 -3.18 -14.50 -5.77
CA PHE A 42 -3.21 -14.45 -7.23
C PHE A 42 -4.64 -14.64 -7.77
N GLU A 43 -5.42 -15.54 -7.16
CA GLU A 43 -6.84 -15.71 -7.45
C GLU A 43 -7.63 -14.44 -7.11
N VAL A 44 -7.36 -13.84 -5.94
CA VAL A 44 -7.96 -12.56 -5.53
C VAL A 44 -7.65 -11.46 -6.54
N ALA A 45 -6.40 -11.34 -6.99
CA ALA A 45 -6.03 -10.37 -8.01
C ALA A 45 -6.75 -10.58 -9.34
N GLY A 46 -6.95 -11.84 -9.77
CA GLY A 46 -7.75 -12.16 -10.95
C GLY A 46 -9.21 -11.72 -10.81
N VAL A 47 -9.82 -11.92 -9.64
CA VAL A 47 -11.18 -11.43 -9.35
C VAL A 47 -11.24 -9.90 -9.45
N LEU A 48 -10.31 -9.18 -8.83
CA LEU A 48 -10.25 -7.72 -8.89
C LEU A 48 -10.02 -7.22 -10.32
N ASN A 49 -9.12 -7.85 -11.07
CA ASN A 49 -8.89 -7.54 -12.49
C ASN A 49 -10.20 -7.63 -13.30
N ARG A 50 -10.96 -8.72 -13.13
CA ARG A 50 -12.24 -8.90 -13.82
C ARG A 50 -13.25 -7.82 -13.48
N GLU A 51 -13.32 -7.39 -12.23
CA GLU A 51 -14.21 -6.32 -11.80
C GLU A 51 -13.82 -4.97 -12.40
N ILE A 52 -12.54 -4.62 -12.31
CA ILE A 52 -11.99 -3.37 -12.88
C ILE A 52 -12.30 -3.33 -14.38
N ARG A 53 -12.08 -4.42 -15.13
CA ARG A 53 -12.43 -4.48 -16.56
C ARG A 53 -13.90 -4.20 -16.84
N LYS A 54 -14.82 -4.74 -16.04
CA LYS A 54 -16.26 -4.51 -16.21
C LYS A 54 -16.61 -3.03 -16.05
N THR A 55 -15.98 -2.36 -15.09
CA THR A 55 -16.16 -0.93 -14.86
C THR A 55 -15.69 -0.09 -16.05
N PHE A 56 -14.57 -0.45 -16.68
CA PHE A 56 -13.95 0.33 -17.77
C PHE A 56 -14.30 -0.13 -19.19
N GLY A 57 -15.08 -1.21 -19.34
CA GLY A 57 -15.47 -1.73 -20.66
C GLY A 57 -14.27 -2.13 -21.54
N THR A 58 -13.14 -2.53 -20.93
CA THR A 58 -11.90 -2.80 -21.67
C THR A 58 -11.69 -4.29 -21.97
N THR A 59 -10.87 -4.58 -22.98
CA THR A 59 -10.45 -5.94 -23.35
C THR A 59 -9.10 -6.37 -22.74
N CYS A 60 -8.40 -5.48 -22.03
CA CYS A 60 -7.12 -5.81 -21.40
C CYS A 60 -7.33 -6.71 -20.18
N ALA A 61 -6.35 -7.55 -19.79
CA ALA A 61 -6.53 -8.53 -18.71
C ALA A 61 -6.85 -7.93 -17.32
N GLY A 62 -6.53 -6.65 -17.11
CA GLY A 62 -6.65 -5.91 -15.85
C GLY A 62 -5.29 -5.37 -15.39
N PRO A 63 -5.25 -4.48 -14.39
CA PRO A 63 -4.01 -3.82 -13.98
C PRO A 63 -3.09 -4.72 -13.17
N PHE A 64 -3.59 -5.67 -12.36
CA PHE A 64 -2.75 -6.60 -11.60
C PHE A 64 -2.02 -7.58 -12.50
N TRP A 65 -0.76 -7.89 -12.16
CA TRP A 65 0.09 -8.78 -12.95
C TRP A 65 1.21 -9.43 -12.14
N GLY A 66 1.77 -10.50 -12.69
CA GLY A 66 2.91 -11.22 -12.13
C GLY A 66 2.46 -12.45 -11.36
N HIS A 67 2.87 -13.63 -11.81
CA HIS A 67 2.73 -14.86 -11.03
C HIS A 67 3.82 -15.85 -11.46
N PRO A 68 4.19 -16.83 -10.61
CA PRO A 68 5.17 -17.84 -10.98
C PRO A 68 4.70 -18.68 -12.17
N PRO A 69 5.62 -19.24 -12.97
CA PRO A 69 5.26 -20.24 -13.98
C PRO A 69 4.71 -21.52 -13.32
N GLY A 70 4.00 -22.33 -14.09
CA GLY A 70 3.50 -23.64 -13.65
C GLY A 70 2.04 -23.68 -13.22
N ARG A 71 1.40 -22.53 -13.01
CA ARG A 71 -0.05 -22.42 -12.82
C ARG A 71 -0.61 -21.26 -13.63
N VAL A 72 -1.81 -21.44 -14.17
CA VAL A 72 -2.58 -20.38 -14.83
C VAL A 72 -3.60 -19.85 -13.83
N TYR A 73 -3.63 -18.53 -13.69
CA TYR A 73 -4.60 -17.83 -12.86
C TYR A 73 -5.56 -17.08 -13.79
N PRO A 74 -6.88 -17.37 -13.73
CA PRO A 74 -7.85 -16.64 -14.53
C PRO A 74 -7.74 -15.14 -14.31
N ASP A 75 -7.84 -14.36 -15.39
CA ASP A 75 -7.84 -12.90 -15.34
C ASP A 75 -6.54 -12.26 -14.80
N LEU A 76 -5.44 -13.01 -14.68
CA LEU A 76 -4.15 -12.50 -14.21
C LEU A 76 -3.03 -12.84 -15.20
N ALA A 77 -2.35 -11.81 -15.71
CA ALA A 77 -1.22 -12.00 -16.61
C ALA A 77 0.07 -12.40 -15.84
N PRO A 78 0.91 -13.29 -16.40
CA PRO A 78 2.18 -13.69 -15.76
C PRO A 78 3.22 -12.57 -15.71
N THR A 79 3.08 -11.58 -16.59
CA THR A 79 3.99 -10.44 -16.72
C THR A 79 3.21 -9.15 -16.90
N ARG A 80 3.89 -8.02 -16.67
CA ARG A 80 3.31 -6.68 -16.85
C ARG A 80 2.66 -6.52 -18.24
N PRO A 81 1.39 -6.09 -18.33
CA PRO A 81 0.72 -5.82 -19.60
C PRO A 81 1.46 -4.76 -20.41
N ARG A 82 1.55 -4.98 -21.72
CA ARG A 82 2.11 -4.04 -22.70
C ARG A 82 1.20 -4.01 -23.94
N PRO A 83 0.49 -2.90 -24.22
CA PRO A 83 0.42 -1.67 -23.41
C PRO A 83 -0.24 -1.92 -22.04
N PHE A 84 0.01 -1.01 -21.09
CA PHE A 84 -0.74 -0.99 -19.83
C PHE A 84 -2.21 -0.60 -20.10
N PRO A 85 -3.19 -1.08 -19.30
CA PRO A 85 -4.60 -0.72 -19.49
C PRO A 85 -4.84 0.78 -19.67
N ALA A 86 -5.50 1.17 -20.75
CA ALA A 86 -5.80 2.57 -21.03
C ALA A 86 -6.74 3.15 -19.95
N GLY A 87 -6.47 4.38 -19.53
CA GLY A 87 -7.24 5.05 -18.48
C GLY A 87 -6.89 4.63 -17.05
N LEU A 88 -5.97 3.67 -16.86
CA LEU A 88 -5.48 3.28 -15.53
C LEU A 88 -4.01 3.66 -15.38
N PRO A 89 -3.65 4.43 -14.35
CA PRO A 89 -2.26 4.65 -13.99
C PRO A 89 -1.56 3.36 -13.53
N ASP A 90 -0.28 3.22 -13.87
CA ASP A 90 0.58 2.12 -13.38
C ASP A 90 0.98 2.26 -11.89
N GLY A 91 0.47 3.29 -11.21
CA GLY A 91 0.66 3.53 -9.78
C GLY A 91 -0.07 4.79 -9.32
N ARG A 92 -0.25 4.92 -8.01
CA ARG A 92 -0.89 6.08 -7.37
C ARG A 92 -0.06 7.35 -7.58
N LEU A 93 -0.60 8.48 -7.12
CA LEU A 93 0.15 9.73 -6.99
C LEU A 93 1.47 9.50 -6.23
N ALA A 94 1.48 8.66 -5.18
CA ALA A 94 2.67 8.31 -4.42
C ALA A 94 3.73 7.62 -5.29
N GLU A 95 3.35 6.58 -6.04
CA GLU A 95 4.28 5.90 -6.95
C GLU A 95 4.78 6.82 -8.07
N ARG A 96 3.92 7.71 -8.59
CA ARG A 96 4.35 8.69 -9.62
C ARG A 96 5.42 9.63 -9.07
N ARG A 97 5.27 10.09 -7.82
CA ARG A 97 6.27 10.96 -7.16
C ARG A 97 7.61 10.26 -6.97
N TYR A 98 7.61 8.97 -6.64
CA TYR A 98 8.81 8.22 -6.33
C TYR A 98 9.30 7.30 -7.46
N GLY A 99 8.70 7.37 -8.65
CA GLY A 99 9.04 6.52 -9.80
C GLY A 99 10.52 6.58 -10.19
N ALA A 100 11.12 7.78 -10.16
CA ALA A 100 12.55 7.96 -10.44
C ALA A 100 13.47 7.30 -9.40
N ARG A 101 12.96 7.02 -8.19
CA ARG A 101 13.67 6.31 -7.12
C ARG A 101 13.43 4.80 -7.15
N GLY A 102 12.66 4.30 -8.11
CA GLY A 102 12.45 2.86 -8.33
C GLY A 102 11.37 2.23 -7.45
N ILE A 103 10.46 3.02 -6.88
CA ILE A 103 9.27 2.48 -6.22
C ILE A 103 8.50 1.57 -7.18
N GLN A 104 7.96 0.47 -6.65
CA GLN A 104 7.26 -0.52 -7.46
C GLN A 104 5.76 -0.27 -7.46
N SER A 105 5.12 -0.64 -8.56
CA SER A 105 3.67 -0.52 -8.74
C SER A 105 2.91 -1.40 -7.72
N PRO A 106 1.81 -0.90 -7.13
CA PRO A 106 0.90 -1.70 -6.29
C PRO A 106 0.19 -2.80 -7.10
N TRP A 107 0.32 -2.80 -8.42
CA TRP A 107 -0.25 -3.83 -9.28
C TRP A 107 0.63 -5.09 -9.42
N LYS A 108 1.91 -5.01 -9.03
CA LYS A 108 2.91 -6.07 -9.23
C LYS A 108 2.84 -7.12 -8.11
N LEU A 109 2.58 -8.37 -8.47
CA LEU A 109 2.37 -9.45 -7.50
C LEU A 109 3.52 -10.46 -7.40
N PHE A 110 4.47 -10.46 -8.34
CA PHE A 110 5.53 -11.47 -8.35
C PHE A 110 6.88 -10.86 -8.72
N THR A 111 7.96 -11.56 -8.35
CA THR A 111 9.37 -11.14 -8.38
C THR A 111 9.75 -10.08 -7.32
N VAL A 112 11.00 -9.62 -7.35
CA VAL A 112 11.53 -8.64 -6.39
C VAL A 112 10.68 -7.36 -6.39
N GLY A 113 10.28 -6.89 -5.21
CA GLY A 113 9.46 -5.70 -5.04
C GLY A 113 8.01 -5.90 -5.47
N ALA A 114 7.43 -7.06 -5.15
CA ALA A 114 6.01 -7.38 -5.39
C ALA A 114 5.08 -6.67 -4.39
N VAL A 115 5.06 -5.34 -4.42
CA VAL A 115 4.26 -4.49 -3.52
C VAL A 115 2.79 -4.87 -3.56
N GLY A 116 2.24 -5.22 -4.72
CA GLY A 116 0.85 -5.66 -4.82
C GLY A 116 0.56 -6.95 -4.04
N SER A 117 1.47 -7.91 -4.01
CA SER A 117 1.30 -9.11 -3.17
C SER A 117 1.34 -8.74 -1.68
N GLN A 118 2.24 -7.84 -1.29
CA GLN A 118 2.32 -7.35 0.08
C GLN A 118 1.06 -6.57 0.47
N THR A 119 0.50 -5.76 -0.42
CA THR A 119 -0.77 -5.04 -0.21
C THR A 119 -1.95 -6.01 -0.05
N LEU A 120 -2.08 -7.00 -0.94
CA LEU A 120 -3.19 -7.96 -0.90
C LEU A 120 -3.18 -8.79 0.39
N LEU A 121 -2.01 -9.12 0.94
CA LEU A 121 -1.90 -9.88 2.19
C LEU A 121 -1.85 -8.98 3.44
N GLY A 122 -1.27 -7.80 3.33
CA GLY A 122 -1.04 -6.86 4.42
C GLY A 122 -2.28 -6.09 4.85
N LEU A 123 -3.12 -5.65 3.91
CA LEU A 123 -4.37 -4.95 4.24
C LEU A 123 -5.38 -5.81 5.03
N PRO A 124 -5.50 -7.14 4.80
CA PRO A 124 -6.19 -8.04 5.72
C PRO A 124 -5.64 -8.03 7.15
N ALA A 125 -4.32 -7.95 7.33
CA ALA A 125 -3.71 -7.85 8.66
C ALA A 125 -4.02 -6.50 9.33
N VAL A 126 -3.95 -5.42 8.56
CA VAL A 126 -4.36 -4.07 8.99
C VAL A 126 -5.84 -4.08 9.39
N HIS A 127 -6.71 -4.75 8.63
CA HIS A 127 -8.13 -4.89 8.98
C HIS A 127 -8.32 -5.49 10.38
N ARG A 128 -7.58 -6.55 10.72
CA ARG A 128 -7.66 -7.18 12.06
C ARG A 128 -7.33 -6.19 13.17
N LEU A 129 -6.29 -5.37 13.01
CA LEU A 129 -5.94 -4.32 13.98
C LEU A 129 -7.02 -3.23 14.07
N LEU A 130 -7.60 -2.85 12.93
CA LEU A 130 -8.63 -1.82 12.83
C LEU A 130 -9.94 -2.22 13.52
N VAL A 131 -10.24 -3.52 13.63
CA VAL A 131 -11.48 -4.03 14.24
C VAL A 131 -11.27 -4.76 15.57
N ASP A 132 -10.02 -4.90 16.03
CA ASP A 132 -9.71 -5.52 17.31
C ASP A 132 -10.38 -4.72 18.46
N PRO A 133 -11.22 -5.35 19.31
CA PRO A 133 -11.95 -4.63 20.35
C PRO A 133 -11.07 -3.84 21.33
N ALA A 134 -9.83 -4.25 21.56
CA ALA A 134 -8.89 -3.57 22.44
C ALA A 134 -8.19 -2.38 21.76
N LEU A 135 -8.11 -2.36 20.42
CA LEU A 135 -7.35 -1.36 19.67
C LEU A 135 -8.23 -0.42 18.82
N ALA A 136 -9.41 -0.86 18.38
CA ALA A 136 -10.21 -0.21 17.35
C ALA A 136 -10.56 1.25 17.69
N ALA A 137 -10.87 1.54 18.95
CA ALA A 137 -11.24 2.89 19.39
C ALA A 137 -10.11 3.92 19.16
N ARG A 138 -8.85 3.48 19.29
CA ARG A 138 -7.64 4.32 19.23
C ARG A 138 -6.89 4.21 17.92
N THR A 139 -7.22 3.23 17.08
CA THR A 139 -6.52 2.98 15.82
C THR A 139 -7.08 3.86 14.70
N ARG A 140 -6.21 4.53 13.97
CA ARG A 140 -6.54 5.35 12.81
C ARG A 140 -5.68 4.97 11.61
N LEU A 141 -6.31 4.78 10.46
CA LEU A 141 -5.63 4.52 9.19
C LEU A 141 -5.27 5.86 8.53
N TRP A 142 -3.98 6.17 8.48
CA TRP A 142 -3.46 7.39 7.85
C TRP A 142 -3.36 7.23 6.32
N PRO A 143 -3.64 8.28 5.53
CA PRO A 143 -4.17 9.59 5.92
C PRO A 143 -5.71 9.64 6.02
N PHE A 144 -6.40 8.54 5.68
CA PHE A 144 -7.85 8.46 5.48
C PHE A 144 -8.69 8.92 6.68
N GLU A 145 -8.26 8.59 7.88
CA GLU A 145 -9.01 8.84 9.12
C GLU A 145 -8.41 9.94 9.99
N THR A 146 -7.24 10.45 9.58
CA THR A 146 -6.44 11.38 10.37
C THR A 146 -6.44 12.80 9.77
N GLU A 147 -6.99 12.96 8.56
CA GLU A 147 -6.87 14.19 7.77
C GLU A 147 -5.42 14.67 7.73
N TRP A 148 -4.53 13.77 7.29
CA TRP A 148 -3.08 13.89 7.47
C TRP A 148 -2.70 13.79 8.94
N ASP A 149 -2.42 14.91 9.58
CA ASP A 149 -1.96 15.00 10.97
C ASP A 149 -3.01 15.57 11.93
N ARG A 150 -4.09 16.17 11.40
CA ARG A 150 -5.04 16.98 12.19
C ARG A 150 -5.79 16.22 13.26
N ALA A 151 -6.19 14.97 12.99
CA ALA A 151 -6.96 14.14 13.92
C ALA A 151 -6.10 13.09 14.63
N ILE A 152 -4.78 13.30 14.72
CA ILE A 152 -3.87 12.46 15.52
C ILE A 152 -3.82 13.02 16.95
N ALA A 153 -4.45 12.31 17.88
CA ALA A 153 -4.37 12.61 19.32
C ALA A 153 -3.21 11.85 19.98
N GLU A 154 -2.82 12.25 21.19
CA GLU A 154 -1.71 11.65 21.96
C GLU A 154 -1.82 10.13 22.11
N ASP A 155 -3.04 9.63 22.35
CA ASP A 155 -3.31 8.21 22.55
C ASP A 155 -3.57 7.44 21.24
N THR A 156 -3.50 8.11 20.08
CA THR A 156 -3.79 7.49 18.78
C THR A 156 -2.73 6.46 18.40
N ILE A 157 -3.20 5.34 17.87
CA ILE A 157 -2.39 4.33 17.17
C ILE A 157 -2.54 4.62 15.68
N VAL A 158 -1.53 5.24 15.08
CA VAL A 158 -1.52 5.55 13.66
C VAL A 158 -1.00 4.35 12.90
N ILE A 159 -1.80 3.81 11.99
CA ILE A 159 -1.35 2.85 10.98
C ILE A 159 -1.06 3.62 9.71
N ALA A 160 0.19 3.60 9.24
CA ALA A 160 0.63 4.37 8.09
C ALA A 160 1.47 3.52 7.13
N GLU A 161 1.37 3.85 5.85
CA GLU A 161 2.27 3.32 4.84
C GLU A 161 3.62 4.05 4.91
N MET A 162 4.71 3.29 4.86
CA MET A 162 6.07 3.79 4.82
C MET A 162 6.82 3.12 3.68
N TRP A 163 7.79 3.81 3.10
CA TRP A 163 8.69 3.20 2.13
C TRP A 163 10.14 3.28 2.66
N PRO A 164 10.65 2.21 3.29
CA PRO A 164 11.94 2.23 3.99
C PRO A 164 13.13 2.60 3.12
N SER A 165 13.03 2.40 1.79
CA SER A 165 14.09 2.77 0.83
C SER A 165 14.31 4.28 0.70
N LEU A 166 13.48 5.11 1.33
CA LEU A 166 13.73 6.53 1.41
C LEU A 166 14.85 6.91 2.40
N ILE A 167 15.14 6.04 3.39
CA ILE A 167 16.20 6.24 4.38
C ILE A 167 17.43 5.40 4.02
N ASP A 168 18.60 6.01 4.14
CA ASP A 168 19.86 5.28 4.06
C ASP A 168 20.04 4.39 5.30
N CYS A 169 20.12 3.08 5.08
CA CYS A 169 20.27 2.12 6.17
C CYS A 169 21.71 1.64 6.36
N ARG A 170 22.68 2.06 5.54
CA ARG A 170 24.04 1.47 5.49
C ARG A 170 24.80 1.48 6.82
N SER A 171 24.43 2.33 7.77
CA SER A 171 25.00 2.39 9.12
C SER A 171 24.45 1.34 10.09
N GLN A 172 23.35 0.66 9.73
CA GLN A 172 22.69 -0.32 10.59
C GLN A 172 23.45 -1.66 10.61
N PRO A 173 23.57 -2.34 11.76
CA PRO A 173 24.42 -3.51 11.92
C PRO A 173 23.74 -4.83 11.46
N PHE A 174 22.94 -4.78 10.39
CA PHE A 174 22.20 -5.94 9.87
C PHE A 174 22.67 -6.33 8.47
N THR A 175 22.84 -7.63 8.25
CA THR A 175 23.28 -8.19 6.97
C THR A 175 22.14 -8.32 5.95
N VAL A 176 20.91 -8.52 6.44
CA VAL A 176 19.69 -8.56 5.61
C VAL A 176 19.24 -7.13 5.35
N LYS A 177 19.12 -6.75 4.07
CA LYS A 177 18.73 -5.40 3.65
C LYS A 177 17.42 -4.94 4.28
N ASP A 178 16.41 -5.79 4.32
CA ASP A 178 15.10 -5.43 4.87
C ASP A 178 15.19 -5.16 6.39
N ALA A 179 15.96 -5.97 7.12
CA ALA A 179 16.21 -5.74 8.56
C ALA A 179 16.96 -4.42 8.80
N CYS A 180 17.96 -4.12 7.96
CA CYS A 180 18.68 -2.85 7.93
C CYS A 180 17.72 -1.68 7.72
N GLN A 181 16.83 -1.77 6.73
CA GLN A 181 15.86 -0.73 6.42
C GLN A 181 14.82 -0.52 7.54
N VAL A 182 14.28 -1.58 8.13
CA VAL A 182 13.34 -1.49 9.25
C VAL A 182 14.00 -0.81 10.46
N ALA A 183 15.23 -1.18 10.79
CA ALA A 183 15.96 -0.56 11.90
C ALA A 183 16.24 0.92 11.65
N ALA A 184 16.64 1.29 10.43
CA ALA A 184 16.90 2.68 10.08
C ALA A 184 15.63 3.55 10.13
N VAL A 185 14.48 3.03 9.67
CA VAL A 185 13.19 3.74 9.77
C VAL A 185 12.77 3.92 11.23
N ARG A 186 12.91 2.88 12.06
CA ARG A 186 12.63 2.95 13.50
C ARG A 186 13.48 4.02 14.16
N ASP A 187 14.79 3.99 13.97
CA ASP A 187 15.72 4.92 14.62
C ASP A 187 15.47 6.35 14.14
N TRP A 188 15.24 6.55 12.83
CA TRP A 188 14.82 7.86 12.30
C TRP A 188 13.55 8.39 12.98
N ALA A 189 12.53 7.56 13.15
CA ALA A 189 11.26 7.96 13.75
C ALA A 189 11.42 8.32 15.25
N LEU A 190 12.27 7.58 15.98
CA LEU A 190 12.54 7.81 17.40
C LEU A 190 13.44 9.04 17.63
N ASP A 191 14.49 9.19 16.82
CA ASP A 191 15.48 10.25 16.98
C ASP A 191 15.00 11.59 16.41
N ARG A 192 14.00 11.56 15.51
CA ARG A 192 13.51 12.75 14.80
C ARG A 192 11.97 12.85 14.84
N PRO A 193 11.36 12.97 16.03
CA PRO A 193 9.90 13.05 16.16
C PRO A 193 9.29 14.22 15.37
N ASP A 194 9.98 15.36 15.27
CA ASP A 194 9.52 16.50 14.46
C ASP A 194 9.54 16.20 12.95
N ALA A 195 10.51 15.39 12.49
CA ALA A 195 10.56 14.97 11.10
C ALA A 195 9.45 13.96 10.78
N LEU A 196 9.18 13.04 11.72
CA LEU A 196 8.04 12.14 11.61
C LEU A 196 6.71 12.91 11.57
N ALA A 197 6.52 13.90 12.46
CA ALA A 197 5.34 14.74 12.46
C ALA A 197 5.14 15.45 11.12
N ARG A 198 6.22 16.01 10.53
CA ARG A 198 6.17 16.58 9.17
C ARG A 198 5.86 15.55 8.10
N GLY A 199 6.36 14.32 8.21
CA GLY A 199 6.09 13.23 7.27
C GLY A 199 4.63 12.76 7.29
N LEU A 200 3.92 12.95 8.41
CA LEU A 200 2.50 12.65 8.57
C LEU A 200 1.59 13.82 8.16
N ALA A 201 2.13 15.03 8.03
CA ALA A 201 1.39 16.21 7.58
C ALA A 201 1.12 16.19 6.08
N ARG A 202 0.22 17.08 5.62
CA ARG A 202 -0.08 17.24 4.18
C ARG A 202 1.22 17.58 3.42
N PRO A 203 1.62 16.79 2.42
CA PRO A 203 2.84 17.03 1.67
C PRO A 203 2.72 18.29 0.82
N ALA A 204 3.83 19.01 0.70
CA ALA A 204 3.90 20.18 -0.18
C ALA A 204 3.82 19.76 -1.66
N GLY A 205 3.14 20.58 -2.47
CA GLY A 205 3.08 20.38 -3.92
C GLY A 205 1.91 19.53 -4.41
N LEU A 206 1.09 18.95 -3.54
CA LEU A 206 -0.21 18.40 -3.96
C LEU A 206 -1.22 19.53 -4.15
N SER A 207 -1.85 19.59 -5.31
CA SER A 207 -3.05 20.40 -5.53
C SER A 207 -4.19 19.95 -4.59
N ASP A 208 -5.21 20.77 -4.39
CA ASP A 208 -6.35 20.38 -3.54
C ASP A 208 -7.14 19.18 -4.10
N ALA A 209 -7.10 18.98 -5.42
CA ALA A 209 -7.73 17.82 -6.04
C ALA A 209 -6.93 16.54 -5.76
N GLU A 210 -5.61 16.60 -5.90
CA GLU A 210 -4.72 15.47 -5.61
C GLU A 210 -4.70 15.13 -4.12
N GLU A 211 -4.67 16.14 -3.25
CA GLU A 211 -4.79 15.96 -1.81
C GLU A 211 -6.05 15.17 -1.47
N ARG A 212 -7.19 15.54 -2.04
CA ARG A 212 -8.45 14.84 -1.81
C ARG A 212 -8.40 13.40 -2.29
N VAL A 213 -7.87 13.17 -3.49
CA VAL A 213 -7.68 11.81 -4.04
C VAL A 213 -6.81 10.95 -3.13
N VAL A 214 -5.73 11.51 -2.61
CA VAL A 214 -4.83 10.82 -1.68
C VAL A 214 -5.52 10.51 -0.35
N ARG A 215 -6.15 11.53 0.26
CA ARG A 215 -6.81 11.40 1.56
C ARG A 215 -8.01 10.47 1.53
N GLU A 216 -8.74 10.42 0.42
CA GLU A 216 -10.01 9.68 0.35
C GLU A 216 -9.88 8.33 -0.36
N VAL A 217 -8.88 8.13 -1.23
CA VAL A 217 -8.82 6.96 -2.11
C VAL A 217 -7.46 6.26 -2.13
N GLU A 218 -6.40 6.97 -2.52
CA GLU A 218 -5.13 6.32 -2.88
C GLU A 218 -4.24 6.02 -1.67
N GLY A 219 -4.29 6.84 -0.62
CA GLY A 219 -3.30 6.85 0.45
C GLY A 219 -1.97 7.47 0.02
N TRP A 220 -1.06 7.64 0.99
CA TRP A 220 0.26 8.24 0.79
C TRP A 220 1.35 7.45 1.49
N ILE A 221 2.61 7.84 1.25
CA ILE A 221 3.79 7.31 1.95
C ILE A 221 4.26 8.37 2.93
N VAL A 222 4.50 8.00 4.19
CA VAL A 222 5.13 8.93 5.15
C VAL A 222 6.49 9.36 4.61
N GLU A 223 6.59 10.64 4.26
CA GLU A 223 7.82 11.21 3.70
C GLU A 223 8.83 11.41 4.84
N ASN A 224 10.02 10.82 4.71
CA ASN A 224 11.08 10.84 5.73
C ASN A 224 12.35 11.58 5.26
N VAL A 225 12.19 12.45 4.25
CA VAL A 225 13.25 13.26 3.63
C VAL A 225 13.32 14.68 4.20
#